data_AF-A0A2S2CZC5-F1
#
_entry.id   AF-A0A2S2CZC5-F1
#
_cell.length_a   1.000
_cell.length_b   1.000
_cell.length_c   1.000
_cell.angle_alpha   90.00
_cell.angle_beta   90.00
_cell.angle_gamma   90.00
#
_symmetry.space_group_name_H-M   'P 1'
#
loop_
_entity.id
_entity.type
_entity.pdbx_description
1 polymer ?
#
loop_
_entity_poly.entity_id
_entity_poly.type
_entity_poly.pdbx_seq_one_letter_code
_entity_poly.pdbx_strand_id
1 'polypeptide(L)' 'MTDHAMQRRADARPTSEAWHVVQQAQGRVRQTVATGDGIPVNDDAGLERVAEVMGAKAMR' A
#
# COMPACT_ATOMS: atom_id res chain seq x y z
N MET A 1 -19.17 19.17 -28.72
CA MET A 1 -19.59 18.12 -27.78
C MET A 1 -18.50 18.03 -26.73
N THR A 2 -18.85 18.43 -25.52
CA THR A 2 -17.96 18.72 -24.39
C THR A 2 -17.14 17.51 -23.95
N ASP A 3 -15.89 17.81 -23.61
CA ASP A 3 -14.99 17.09 -22.71
C ASP A 3 -15.73 16.34 -21.59
N HIS A 4 -15.32 15.11 -21.29
CA HIS A 4 -15.17 14.54 -19.93
C HIS A 4 -14.77 13.06 -20.00
N ALA A 5 -13.79 12.72 -19.17
CA ALA A 5 -13.37 11.38 -18.76
C ALA A 5 -12.20 10.71 -19.51
N MET A 6 -11.11 11.45 -19.70
CA MET A 6 -9.84 10.93 -19.14
C MET A 6 -10.04 10.76 -17.62
N GLN A 7 -9.41 9.75 -17.02
CA GLN A 7 -9.38 9.45 -15.58
C GLN A 7 -10.35 8.37 -15.07
N ARG A 8 -10.04 7.10 -15.36
CA ARG A 8 -10.11 6.08 -14.30
C ARG A 8 -8.68 5.72 -13.95
N ARG A 9 -8.25 6.23 -12.80
CA ARG A 9 -6.96 5.87 -12.24
C ARG A 9 -6.91 4.36 -12.08
N ALA A 10 -6.01 3.71 -12.81
CA ALA A 10 -5.55 2.37 -12.50
C ALA A 10 -4.66 2.48 -11.25
N ASP A 11 -5.24 2.89 -10.12
CA ASP A 11 -4.57 2.89 -8.82
C ASP A 11 -4.62 1.44 -8.31
N ALA A 12 -3.86 0.56 -8.96
CA ALA A 12 -3.63 -0.77 -8.47
C ALA A 12 -2.74 -0.67 -7.21
N ARG A 13 -3.38 -0.44 -6.06
CA ARG A 13 -2.81 -0.57 -4.70
C ARG A 13 -2.81 -1.99 -4.08
N PRO A 14 -3.28 -3.09 -4.70
CA PRO A 14 -3.38 -4.37 -3.98
C PRO A 14 -2.01 -4.99 -3.69
N THR A 15 -0.99 -4.71 -4.51
CA THR A 15 0.39 -5.18 -4.28
C THR A 15 1.12 -4.42 -3.17
N SER A 16 0.85 -3.11 -3.01
CA SER A 16 1.38 -2.33 -1.88
C SER A 16 0.74 -2.74 -0.55
N GLU A 17 -0.56 -3.04 -0.54
CA GLU A 17 -1.25 -3.53 0.66
C GLU A 17 -0.79 -4.95 1.04
N ALA A 18 -0.55 -5.83 0.06
CA ALA A 18 0.05 -7.14 0.31
C ALA A 18 1.46 -7.05 0.92
N TRP A 19 2.25 -6.04 0.53
CA TRP A 19 3.56 -5.82 1.13
C TRP A 19 3.47 -5.39 2.60
N HIS A 20 2.45 -4.62 2.98
CA HIS A 20 2.21 -4.32 4.40
C HIS A 20 1.94 -5.58 5.23
N VAL A 21 1.16 -6.53 4.70
CA VAL A 21 0.92 -7.83 5.36
C VAL A 21 2.23 -8.61 5.54
N VAL A 22 3.08 -8.65 4.51
CA VAL A 22 4.38 -9.34 4.58
C VAL A 22 5.31 -8.71 5.62
N GLN A 23 5.37 -7.37 5.68
CA GLN A 23 6.19 -6.67 6.66
C GLN A 23 5.75 -6.92 8.10
N GLN A 24 4.44 -6.95 8.33
CA GLN A 24 3.86 -7.27 9.63
C GLN A 24 4.10 -8.72 10.03
N ALA A 25 3.92 -9.67 9.11
CA ALA A 25 4.16 -11.10 9.36
C ALA A 25 5.63 -11.41 9.66
N GLN A 26 6.57 -10.62 9.11
CA GLN A 26 8.00 -10.75 9.40
C GLN A 26 8.41 -10.19 10.78
N GLY A 27 7.51 -9.48 11.48
CA GLY A 27 7.82 -8.85 12.77
C GLY A 27 8.91 -7.78 12.71
N ARG A 28 9.25 -7.32 11.50
CA ARG A 28 10.35 -6.36 11.25
C ARG A 28 9.91 -4.91 11.41
N VAL A 29 8.61 -4.67 11.52
CA VAL A 29 8.03 -3.33 11.52
C VAL A 29 7.10 -3.19 12.71
N ARG A 30 7.33 -2.13 13.51
CA ARG A 30 6.50 -1.81 14.67
C ARG A 30 5.20 -1.17 14.21
N GLN A 31 4.08 -1.64 14.72
CA GLN A 31 2.76 -1.03 14.48
C GLN A 31 2.78 0.38 15.08
N THR A 32 2.30 1.37 14.33
CA THR A 32 2.27 2.78 14.74
C THR A 32 0.84 3.27 14.92
N VAL A 33 -0.11 2.71 14.17
CA VAL A 33 -1.53 3.05 14.23
C VAL A 33 -2.41 1.80 14.11
N ALA A 34 -3.67 1.92 14.53
CA ALA A 34 -4.70 0.92 14.29
C ALA A 34 -5.79 1.52 13.41
N THR A 35 -6.32 0.72 12.47
CA THR A 35 -7.50 1.12 11.69
C THR A 35 -8.74 1.16 12.58
N GLY A 36 -9.86 1.70 12.07
CA GLY A 36 -11.13 1.73 12.80
C GLY A 36 -11.65 0.35 13.23
N ASP A 37 -11.23 -0.71 12.53
CA ASP A 37 -11.56 -2.10 12.84
C ASP A 37 -10.54 -2.76 13.80
N GLY A 38 -9.60 -1.98 14.34
CA GLY A 38 -8.56 -2.46 15.26
C GLY A 38 -7.42 -3.23 14.60
N ILE A 39 -7.32 -3.21 13.27
CA ILE A 39 -6.23 -3.85 12.54
C ILE A 39 -4.98 -3.00 12.72
N PRO A 40 -3.90 -3.53 13.31
CA PRO A 40 -2.76 -2.72 13.58
C PRO A 40 -1.85 -2.67 12.34
N VAL A 41 -1.48 -1.47 11.94
CA VAL A 41 -0.71 -1.18 10.72
C VAL A 41 0.47 -0.25 11.04
N ASN A 42 1.41 -0.16 10.11
CA ASN A 42 2.47 0.83 10.14
C ASN A 42 2.20 1.89 9.06
N ASP A 43 2.23 3.17 9.43
CA ASP A 43 1.98 4.34 8.59
C ASP A 43 3.25 5.18 8.33
N ASP A 44 4.42 4.57 8.48
CA ASP A 44 5.71 5.20 8.17
C ASP A 44 5.84 5.44 6.66
N ALA A 45 5.88 6.71 6.26
CA ALA A 45 5.99 7.13 4.86
C ALA A 45 7.23 6.56 4.14
N GLY A 46 8.31 6.25 4.87
CA GLY A 46 9.48 5.57 4.31
C GLY A 46 9.19 4.14 3.89
N LEU A 47 8.30 3.43 4.61
CA LEU A 47 7.89 2.07 4.28
C LEU A 47 6.84 2.02 3.18
N GLU A 48 6.01 3.05 3.04
CA GLU A 48 5.10 3.19 1.88
C GLU A 48 5.87 3.23 0.56
N ARG A 49 6.99 3.95 0.52
CA ARG A 49 7.88 3.99 -0.66
C ARG A 49 8.46 2.62 -0.98
N VAL A 50 8.76 1.81 0.04
CA VAL A 50 9.23 0.44 -0.14
C VAL A 50 8.10 -0.45 -0.67
N ALA A 51 6.88 -0.29 -0.15
CA ALA A 51 5.70 -1.01 -0.63
C ALA A 51 5.41 -0.71 -2.10
N GLU A 52 5.56 0.54 -2.53
CA GLU A 52 5.43 0.97 -3.92
C GLU A 52 6.48 0.30 -4.82
N VAL A 53 7.76 0.31 -4.42
CA VAL A 53 8.85 -0.32 -5.18
C VAL A 53 8.68 -1.84 -5.26
N MET A 54 8.31 -2.49 -4.15
CA MET A 54 8.10 -3.94 -4.12
C MET A 54 6.86 -4.35 -4.90
N GLY A 55 5.80 -3.54 -4.85
CA GLY A 55 4.60 -3.75 -5.66
C GLY A 55 4.89 -3.63 -7.16
N ALA A 56 5.68 -2.64 -7.56
CA ALA A 56 6.12 -2.49 -8.95
C ALA A 56 7.00 -3.67 -9.42
N LYS A 57 7.88 -4.20 -8.55
CA LYS A 57 8.69 -5.39 -8.86
C LYS A 57 7.86 -6.68 -9.00
N ALA A 58 6.78 -6.82 -8.24
CA ALA A 58 5.93 -8.01 -8.27
C ALA A 58 5.06 -8.11 -9.53
N MET A 59 4.91 -7.02 -10.29
CA MET A 59 4.15 -6.99 -11.55
C MET A 59 4.98 -7.37 -12.79
N ARG A 60 6.24 -7.79 -12.63
CA ARG A 60 7.13 -8.20 -13.71
C ARG A 60 7.15 -9.72 -13.90
#